data_AF-A0A3L7MQE1-F1
#
_entry.id   AF-A0A3L7MQE1-F1
#
_cell.length_a   1.000
_cell.length_b   1.000
_cell.length_c   1.000
_cell.angle_alpha   90.00
_cell.angle_beta   90.00
_cell.angle_gamma   90.00
#
_symmetry.space_group_name_H-M   'P 1'
#
loop_
_entity.id
_entity.type
_entity.pdbx_description
1 polymer ?
#
loop_
_entity_poly.entity_id
_entity_poly.type
_entity_poly.pdbx_seq_one_letter_code
_entity_poly.pdbx_strand_id
1 'polypeptide(L)'
;MAFRLKNSAVFFLILLTFTQVSTANDFYPLEDGSIWKYKDSNNKTIVKKAVREEKLGYYPSVLLEVSEGKTLLSSEYIVVTNEGVFRFALDGKRFDQGALLLKEKPKAGDKWIINLALDIGKVRSEVKVSEEEVTVPFGKFKCFVTTTVSKDEKGTEYQLKNYYAQKVGVVKVTIEKAGKKHYELELLEFKLGSSNTSDAKGAEKK
;
A
#
# COMPACT_ATOMS: atom_id res chain seq x y z
N MET A 1 65.25 -13.41 -26.35
CA MET A 1 64.29 -12.46 -26.97
C MET A 1 63.08 -13.24 -27.43
N ALA A 2 61.94 -13.08 -26.76
CA ALA A 2 60.66 -13.66 -27.18
C ALA A 2 59.58 -12.60 -27.02
N PHE A 3 59.06 -12.14 -28.16
CA PHE A 3 57.98 -11.18 -28.29
C PHE A 3 56.67 -11.86 -27.85
N ARG A 4 55.96 -11.32 -26.85
CA ARG A 4 54.58 -11.71 -26.52
C ARG A 4 53.65 -10.55 -26.86
N LEU A 5 52.85 -10.75 -27.91
CA LEU A 5 51.62 -10.00 -28.16
C LEU A 5 50.58 -10.37 -27.10
N LYS A 6 49.89 -9.39 -26.52
CA LYS A 6 48.53 -9.58 -26.02
C LYS A 6 47.67 -8.38 -26.38
N ASN A 7 46.71 -8.67 -27.25
CA ASN A 7 45.55 -7.85 -27.61
C ASN A 7 44.94 -7.16 -26.39
N SER A 8 44.87 -5.83 -26.44
CA SER A 8 44.00 -5.05 -25.55
C SER A 8 42.67 -4.84 -26.28
N ALA A 9 41.78 -5.83 -26.21
CA ALA A 9 40.39 -5.64 -26.58
C ALA A 9 39.68 -5.02 -25.36
N VAL A 10 39.43 -3.72 -25.41
CA VAL A 10 38.64 -2.99 -24.44
C VAL A 10 37.19 -3.47 -24.56
N PHE A 11 36.79 -4.37 -23.67
CA PHE A 11 35.41 -4.82 -23.52
C PHE A 11 34.63 -3.70 -22.81
N PHE A 12 33.97 -2.85 -23.58
CA PHE A 12 32.98 -1.90 -23.06
C PHE A 12 31.74 -2.69 -22.62
N LEU A 13 31.73 -3.12 -21.36
CA LEU A 13 30.54 -3.68 -20.73
C LEU A 13 29.57 -2.52 -20.46
N ILE A 14 28.71 -2.21 -21.43
CA ILE A 14 27.56 -1.34 -21.21
C ILE A 14 26.64 -2.09 -20.24
N LEU A 15 26.73 -1.79 -18.95
CA LEU A 15 25.67 -2.11 -18.01
C LEU A 15 24.45 -1.30 -18.46
N LEU A 16 23.58 -1.91 -19.27
CA LEU A 16 22.19 -1.50 -19.30
C LEU A 16 21.63 -1.80 -17.90
N THR A 17 21.73 -0.83 -17.00
CA THR A 17 20.84 -0.78 -15.86
C THR A 17 19.46 -0.54 -16.45
N PHE A 18 18.73 -1.62 -16.75
CA PHE A 18 17.30 -1.55 -16.78
C PHE A 18 16.88 -1.12 -15.38
N THR A 19 16.70 0.18 -15.15
CA THR A 19 15.69 0.64 -14.21
C THR A 19 14.36 0.20 -14.81
N GLN A 20 14.02 -1.08 -14.61
CA GLN A 20 12.63 -1.47 -14.59
C GLN A 20 12.03 -0.66 -13.45
N VAL A 21 11.46 0.49 -13.79
CA VAL A 21 10.34 1.03 -13.05
C VAL A 21 9.29 -0.06 -13.17
N SER A 22 9.32 -1.00 -12.22
CA SER A 22 8.20 -1.89 -11.97
C SER A 22 6.99 -0.99 -11.92
N THR A 23 5.99 -1.27 -12.77
CA THR A 23 4.64 -0.76 -12.57
C THR A 23 4.23 -1.28 -11.21
N ALA A 24 4.49 -0.45 -10.21
CA ALA A 24 4.30 -0.71 -8.80
C ALA A 24 2.85 -1.14 -8.63
N ASN A 25 2.64 -2.33 -8.07
CA ASN A 25 1.35 -2.96 -7.75
C ASN A 25 0.09 -2.12 -8.13
N ASP A 26 -0.60 -2.48 -9.22
CA ASP A 26 -1.85 -1.82 -9.67
C ASP A 26 -2.98 -1.86 -8.63
N PHE A 27 -2.85 -2.62 -7.54
CA PHE A 27 -3.83 -2.71 -6.46
C PHE A 27 -3.70 -1.59 -5.42
N TYR A 28 -2.84 -0.59 -5.62
CA TYR A 28 -2.94 0.64 -4.84
C TYR A 28 -2.33 1.84 -5.55
N PRO A 29 -3.09 2.53 -6.43
CA PRO A 29 -2.61 3.76 -7.05
C PRO A 29 -2.39 4.83 -5.99
N LEU A 30 -1.18 5.38 -5.87
CA LEU A 30 -0.79 6.36 -4.83
C LEU A 30 -0.29 7.68 -5.42
N GLU A 31 -0.69 7.98 -6.64
CA GLU A 31 -0.38 9.25 -7.31
C GLU A 31 -0.84 10.42 -6.45
N ASP A 32 -0.03 11.48 -6.44
CA ASP A 32 -0.29 12.66 -5.62
C ASP A 32 -1.67 13.25 -5.90
N GLY A 33 -2.42 13.51 -4.84
CA GLY A 33 -3.80 13.99 -4.91
C GLY A 33 -4.85 12.92 -5.21
N SER A 34 -4.50 11.63 -5.28
CA SER A 34 -5.50 10.55 -5.38
C SER A 34 -6.47 10.58 -4.21
N ILE A 35 -7.77 10.38 -4.48
CA ILE A 35 -8.85 10.48 -3.48
C ILE A 35 -9.78 9.26 -3.60
N TRP A 36 -10.08 8.66 -2.46
CA TRP A 36 -11.14 7.69 -2.28
C TRP A 36 -12.17 8.27 -1.33
N LYS A 37 -13.43 8.27 -1.74
CA LYS A 37 -14.55 8.60 -0.85
C LYS A 37 -15.34 7.35 -0.57
N TYR A 38 -15.56 7.07 0.71
CA TYR A 38 -16.33 5.93 1.19
C TYR A 38 -17.58 6.41 1.92
N LYS A 39 -18.62 5.58 1.93
CA LYS A 39 -19.67 5.64 2.93
C LYS A 39 -19.36 4.67 4.06
N ASP A 40 -19.58 5.06 5.30
CA ASP A 40 -19.57 4.15 6.43
C ASP A 40 -20.96 3.49 6.66
N SER A 41 -21.05 2.60 7.64
CA SER A 41 -22.32 1.96 8.04
C SER A 41 -23.42 2.92 8.47
N ASN A 42 -23.09 4.17 8.82
CA ASN A 42 -24.02 5.22 9.24
C ASN A 42 -24.30 6.24 8.12
N ASN A 43 -23.94 5.92 6.87
CA ASN A 43 -24.04 6.79 5.69
C ASN A 43 -23.19 8.07 5.76
N LYS A 44 -22.19 8.12 6.63
CA LYS A 44 -21.26 9.23 6.69
C LYS A 44 -20.17 9.08 5.64
N THR A 45 -19.71 10.21 5.10
CA THR A 45 -18.66 10.23 4.08
C THR A 45 -17.28 10.29 4.73
N ILE A 46 -16.48 9.26 4.45
CA ILE A 46 -15.07 9.18 4.86
C ILE A 46 -14.20 9.40 3.62
N VAL A 47 -13.27 10.34 3.70
CA VAL A 47 -12.37 10.68 2.61
C VAL A 47 -10.96 10.21 2.96
N LYS A 48 -10.39 9.34 2.12
CA LYS A 48 -8.97 9.00 2.14
C LYS A 48 -8.28 9.73 0.99
N LYS A 49 -7.18 10.43 1.27
CA LYS A 49 -6.45 11.22 0.26
C LYS A 49 -4.95 10.94 0.32
N ALA A 50 -4.33 10.75 -0.83
CA ALA A 50 -2.88 10.84 -1.00
C ALA A 50 -2.46 12.31 -1.00
N VAL A 51 -1.67 12.70 0.00
CA VAL A 51 -1.39 14.12 0.28
C VAL A 51 -0.03 14.55 -0.22
N ARG A 52 1.00 13.75 0.05
CA ARG A 52 2.38 14.01 -0.34
C ARG A 52 3.23 12.76 -0.13
N GLU A 53 4.34 12.71 -0.84
CA GLU A 53 5.41 11.77 -0.53
C GLU A 53 6.27 12.33 0.62
N GLU A 54 6.55 11.48 1.61
CA GLU A 54 7.49 11.75 2.69
C GLU A 54 8.47 10.59 2.83
N LYS A 55 9.72 10.91 3.14
CA LYS A 55 10.72 9.89 3.41
C LYS A 55 10.62 9.42 4.86
N LEU A 56 9.95 8.30 5.10
CA LEU A 56 10.02 7.59 6.37
C LEU A 56 11.08 6.49 6.31
N GLY A 57 12.26 6.78 6.87
CA GLY A 57 13.37 5.84 6.85
C GLY A 57 14.01 5.74 5.47
N TYR A 58 14.11 4.53 4.92
CA TYR A 58 14.77 4.29 3.63
C TYR A 58 13.84 4.40 2.42
N TYR A 59 12.52 4.29 2.60
CA TYR A 59 11.57 4.25 1.49
C TYR A 59 10.78 5.56 1.35
N PRO A 60 10.68 6.12 0.12
CA PRO A 60 9.69 7.16 -0.16
C PRO A 60 8.29 6.58 0.11
N SER A 61 7.58 7.19 1.05
CA SER A 61 6.28 6.74 1.53
C SER A 61 5.23 7.80 1.22
N VAL A 62 4.08 7.40 0.69
CA VAL A 62 2.96 8.32 0.48
C VAL A 62 2.17 8.43 1.78
N LEU A 63 2.01 9.66 2.27
CA LEU A 63 1.10 9.97 3.37
C LEU A 63 -0.34 9.94 2.85
N LEU A 64 -1.13 9.04 3.42
CA LEU A 64 -2.57 8.98 3.27
C LEU A 64 -3.24 9.57 4.51
N GLU A 65 -4.09 10.57 4.32
CA GLU A 65 -4.93 11.13 5.37
C GLU A 65 -6.36 10.62 5.22
N VAL A 66 -6.96 10.17 6.33
CA VAL A 66 -8.36 9.73 6.41
C VAL A 66 -9.13 10.74 7.24
N SER A 67 -10.24 11.26 6.71
CA SER A 67 -11.00 12.34 7.33
C SER A 67 -12.51 12.17 7.19
N GLU A 68 -13.24 12.79 8.12
CA GLU A 68 -14.68 13.02 8.04
C GLU A 68 -14.91 14.54 8.04
N GLY A 69 -15.32 15.08 6.90
CA GLY A 69 -15.43 16.54 6.73
C GLY A 69 -14.08 17.23 6.94
N LYS A 70 -13.97 18.06 7.98
CA LYS A 70 -12.72 18.76 8.35
C LYS A 70 -11.92 18.05 9.44
N THR A 71 -12.42 16.94 9.96
CA THR A 71 -11.80 16.21 11.07
C THR A 71 -10.89 15.12 10.52
N LEU A 72 -9.58 15.21 10.81
CA LEU A 72 -8.64 14.13 10.54
C LEU A 72 -8.92 12.97 11.52
N LEU A 73 -9.22 11.79 10.99
CA LEU A 73 -9.51 10.58 11.77
C LEU A 73 -8.28 9.68 11.90
N SER A 74 -7.47 9.59 10.85
CA SER A 74 -6.30 8.72 10.83
C SER A 74 -5.28 9.19 9.79
N SER A 75 -4.02 8.78 9.98
CA SER A 75 -2.94 8.97 9.02
C SER A 75 -2.18 7.66 8.80
N GLU A 76 -1.87 7.34 7.56
CA GLU A 76 -1.14 6.13 7.17
C GLU A 76 0.02 6.50 6.25
N TYR A 77 1.15 5.82 6.39
CA TYR A 77 2.23 5.93 5.42
C TYR A 77 2.37 4.64 4.65
N ILE A 78 2.15 4.71 3.35
CA ILE A 78 2.11 3.56 2.46
C ILE A 78 3.26 3.62 1.47
N VAL A 79 3.88 2.47 1.21
CA VAL A 79 4.87 2.28 0.17
C VAL A 79 4.39 1.18 -0.76
N VAL A 80 4.49 1.38 -2.07
CA VAL A 80 4.31 0.32 -3.05
C VAL A 80 5.66 -0.04 -3.62
N THR A 81 6.05 -1.31 -3.47
CA THR A 81 7.30 -1.87 -3.98
C THR A 81 7.03 -3.03 -4.94
N ASN A 82 8.09 -3.60 -5.49
CA ASN A 82 8.05 -4.86 -6.24
C ASN A 82 7.68 -6.08 -5.37
N GLU A 83 7.71 -5.97 -4.05
CA GLU A 83 7.25 -7.02 -3.14
C GLU A 83 5.76 -6.88 -2.80
N GLY A 84 5.24 -5.64 -2.80
CA GLY A 84 3.82 -5.38 -2.58
C GLY A 84 3.52 -4.02 -1.96
N VAL A 85 2.34 -3.92 -1.36
CA VAL A 85 1.87 -2.77 -0.61
C VAL A 85 2.26 -2.92 0.86
N PHE A 86 3.01 -1.96 1.38
CA PHE A 86 3.41 -1.92 2.79
C PHE A 86 2.82 -0.70 3.49
N ARG A 87 2.44 -0.85 4.76
CA ARG A 87 2.21 0.27 5.67
C ARG A 87 3.39 0.41 6.61
N PHE A 88 4.00 1.60 6.67
CA PHE A 88 5.16 1.88 7.53
C PHE A 88 4.80 2.69 8.76
N ALA A 89 3.65 3.35 8.78
CA ALA A 89 3.12 3.98 9.97
C ALA A 89 1.60 4.06 9.95
N LEU A 90 1.00 4.06 11.14
CA LEU A 90 -0.42 4.30 11.40
C LEU A 90 -0.54 5.20 12.62
N ASP A 91 -1.22 6.34 12.46
CA ASP A 91 -1.50 7.30 13.54
C ASP A 91 -0.25 7.67 14.35
N GLY A 92 0.83 7.98 13.62
CA GLY A 92 2.14 8.34 14.18
C GLY A 92 2.99 7.17 14.69
N LYS A 93 2.43 5.95 14.81
CA LYS A 93 3.19 4.76 15.23
C LYS A 93 3.92 4.16 14.05
N ARG A 94 5.25 4.08 14.13
CA ARG A 94 6.12 3.56 13.07
C ARG A 94 6.29 2.05 13.17
N PHE A 95 6.42 1.40 12.02
CA PHE A 95 6.66 -0.03 11.86
C PHE A 95 8.00 -0.22 11.15
N ASP A 96 9.06 -0.54 11.88
CA ASP A 96 10.42 -0.57 11.33
C ASP A 96 10.58 -1.46 10.09
N GLN A 97 9.89 -2.61 10.08
CA GLN A 97 9.90 -3.56 8.97
C GLN A 97 8.75 -3.35 7.96
N GLY A 98 7.82 -2.44 8.25
CA GLY A 98 6.57 -2.31 7.53
C GLY A 98 5.61 -3.49 7.75
N ALA A 99 4.31 -3.21 7.65
CA ALA A 99 3.26 -4.22 7.58
C ALA A 99 2.94 -4.49 6.10
N LEU A 100 3.33 -5.66 5.58
CA LEU A 100 2.93 -6.10 4.24
C LEU A 100 1.41 -6.30 4.20
N LEU A 101 0.70 -5.41 3.53
CA LEU A 101 -0.76 -5.42 3.44
C LEU A 101 -1.25 -6.31 2.29
N LEU A 102 -0.55 -6.31 1.16
CA LEU A 102 -0.88 -7.09 -0.03
C LEU A 102 0.41 -7.35 -0.82
N LYS A 103 0.65 -8.59 -1.27
CA LYS A 103 1.77 -8.89 -2.17
C LYS A 103 1.60 -8.23 -3.54
N GLU A 104 2.69 -8.04 -4.28
CA GLU A 104 2.69 -7.50 -5.65
C GLU A 104 1.86 -8.36 -6.62
N LYS A 105 1.98 -9.69 -6.53
CA LYS A 105 1.21 -10.66 -7.29
C LYS A 105 0.36 -11.51 -6.35
N PRO A 106 -0.72 -10.95 -5.76
CA PRO A 106 -1.54 -11.67 -4.80
C PRO A 106 -2.25 -12.84 -5.48
N LYS A 107 -2.45 -13.92 -4.75
CA LYS A 107 -3.20 -15.10 -5.19
C LYS A 107 -4.11 -15.59 -4.07
N ALA A 108 -5.29 -16.10 -4.41
CA ALA A 108 -6.12 -16.79 -3.44
C ALA A 108 -5.31 -17.92 -2.73
N GLY A 109 -5.43 -17.99 -1.41
CA GLY A 109 -4.69 -18.93 -0.58
C GLY A 109 -3.33 -18.42 -0.08
N ASP A 110 -2.85 -17.26 -0.56
CA ASP A 110 -1.66 -16.63 0.01
C ASP A 110 -1.82 -16.38 1.51
N LYS A 111 -0.73 -16.59 2.26
CA LYS A 111 -0.67 -16.33 3.70
C LYS A 111 0.69 -15.79 4.10
N TRP A 112 0.71 -14.90 5.09
CA TRP A 112 1.93 -14.43 5.74
C TRP A 112 1.62 -13.94 7.15
N ILE A 113 2.69 -13.69 7.91
CA ILE A 113 2.60 -13.12 9.25
C ILE A 113 3.16 -11.71 9.21
N ILE A 114 2.43 -10.78 9.80
CA ILE A 114 2.93 -9.45 10.14
C ILE A 114 3.36 -9.51 11.60
N ASN A 115 4.62 -9.17 11.88
CA ASN A 115 5.12 -8.97 13.24
C ASN A 115 5.51 -7.50 13.37
N LEU A 116 4.87 -6.78 14.29
CA LEU A 116 5.17 -5.38 14.58
C LEU A 116 5.76 -5.27 15.97
N ALA A 117 6.88 -4.60 16.10
CA ALA A 117 7.36 -4.10 17.38
C ALA A 117 6.77 -2.70 17.58
N LEU A 118 5.89 -2.55 18.57
CA LEU A 118 5.31 -1.28 18.97
C LEU A 118 5.78 -0.96 20.40
N ASP A 119 5.60 0.28 20.85
CA ASP A 119 5.92 0.68 22.23
C ASP A 119 5.19 -0.17 23.29
N ILE A 120 4.02 -0.70 22.93
CA ILE A 120 3.18 -1.57 23.76
C ILE A 120 3.59 -3.06 23.70
N GLY A 121 4.64 -3.40 22.95
CA GLY A 121 5.14 -4.77 22.77
C GLY A 121 5.01 -5.30 21.34
N LYS A 122 5.18 -6.62 21.20
CA LYS A 122 5.14 -7.30 19.90
C LYS A 122 3.71 -7.70 19.53
N VAL A 123 3.21 -7.19 18.42
CA VAL A 123 1.93 -7.59 17.83
C VAL A 123 2.20 -8.57 16.70
N ARG A 124 1.52 -9.72 16.74
CA ARG A 124 1.54 -10.73 15.68
C ARG A 124 0.17 -10.82 15.06
N SER A 125 0.10 -10.71 13.73
CA SER A 125 -1.13 -10.84 12.97
C SER A 125 -0.93 -11.80 11.79
N GLU A 126 -1.89 -12.69 11.59
CA GLU A 126 -1.93 -13.56 10.41
C GLU A 126 -2.74 -12.88 9.31
N VAL A 127 -2.22 -12.89 8.08
CA VAL A 127 -2.92 -12.44 6.88
C VAL A 127 -3.22 -13.63 5.98
N LYS A 128 -4.45 -13.70 5.47
CA LYS A 128 -4.90 -14.68 4.48
C LYS A 128 -5.54 -13.97 3.30
N VAL A 129 -5.34 -14.48 2.09
CA VAL A 129 -5.92 -13.92 0.87
C VAL A 129 -7.00 -14.85 0.32
N SER A 130 -8.17 -14.28 0.00
CA SER A 130 -9.22 -14.89 -0.82
C SER A 130 -9.49 -14.03 -2.05
N GLU A 131 -10.33 -14.53 -2.96
CA GLU A 131 -10.87 -13.77 -4.08
C GLU A 131 -12.39 -13.69 -3.93
N GLU A 132 -12.95 -12.51 -4.13
CA GLU A 132 -14.40 -12.28 -4.01
C GLU A 132 -14.86 -11.26 -5.06
N GLU A 133 -16.05 -11.47 -5.62
CA GLU A 133 -16.72 -10.46 -6.43
C GLU A 133 -17.56 -9.57 -5.52
N VAL A 134 -17.27 -8.27 -5.51
CA VAL A 134 -17.89 -7.30 -4.61
C VAL A 134 -18.56 -6.19 -5.41
N THR A 135 -19.78 -5.85 -5.01
CA THR A 135 -20.49 -4.67 -5.52
C THR A 135 -20.52 -3.61 -4.43
N VAL A 136 -20.06 -2.40 -4.77
CA VAL A 136 -20.12 -1.18 -3.94
C VAL A 136 -20.79 -0.08 -4.79
N PRO A 137 -21.19 1.07 -4.21
CA PRO A 137 -21.81 2.13 -4.99
C PRO A 137 -20.99 2.62 -6.20
N PHE A 138 -19.66 2.61 -6.10
CA PHE A 138 -18.78 2.98 -7.21
C PHE A 138 -18.78 1.97 -8.36
N GLY A 139 -19.17 0.71 -8.12
CA GLY A 139 -19.23 -0.31 -9.16
C GLY A 139 -19.04 -1.75 -8.65
N LYS A 140 -18.84 -2.66 -9.59
CA LYS A 140 -18.67 -4.09 -9.35
C LYS A 140 -17.24 -4.51 -9.70
N PHE A 141 -16.59 -5.22 -8.79
CA PHE A 141 -15.17 -5.56 -8.87
C PHE A 141 -14.90 -7.02 -8.53
N LYS A 142 -13.93 -7.62 -9.22
CA LYS A 142 -13.24 -8.81 -8.71
C LYS A 142 -12.11 -8.32 -7.81
N CYS A 143 -12.09 -8.81 -6.57
CA CYS A 143 -11.19 -8.34 -5.54
C CYS A 143 -10.32 -9.45 -4.99
N PHE A 144 -9.06 -9.11 -4.67
CA PHE A 144 -8.29 -9.86 -3.68
C PHE A 144 -8.66 -9.34 -2.29
N VAL A 145 -9.01 -10.24 -1.38
CA VAL A 145 -9.46 -9.89 -0.02
C VAL A 145 -8.41 -10.34 0.97
N THR A 146 -7.77 -9.39 1.64
CA THR A 146 -6.82 -9.70 2.70
C THR A 146 -7.58 -9.71 4.02
N THR A 147 -7.63 -10.86 4.69
CA THR A 147 -8.16 -11.00 6.04
C THR A 147 -7.00 -10.97 7.03
N THR A 148 -6.95 -9.97 7.90
CA THR A 148 -5.97 -9.84 8.99
C THR A 148 -6.66 -10.08 10.32
N VAL A 149 -6.17 -11.04 11.10
CA VAL A 149 -6.66 -11.32 12.45
C VAL A 149 -5.65 -10.84 13.48
N SER A 150 -6.13 -10.12 14.48
CA SER A 150 -5.34 -9.60 15.60
C SER A 150 -6.12 -9.70 16.91
N LYS A 151 -5.43 -9.63 18.05
CA LYS A 151 -6.05 -9.55 19.37
C LYS A 151 -5.50 -8.35 20.12
N ASP A 152 -6.36 -7.64 20.83
CA ASP A 152 -5.91 -6.62 21.78
C ASP A 152 -5.38 -7.24 23.08
N GLU A 153 -4.87 -6.42 23.99
CA GLU A 153 -4.33 -6.85 25.30
C GLU A 153 -5.34 -7.61 26.16
N LYS A 154 -6.64 -7.40 25.94
CA LYS A 154 -7.73 -8.10 26.65
C LYS A 154 -8.10 -9.42 25.97
N GLY A 155 -7.41 -9.79 24.89
CA GLY A 155 -7.70 -10.98 24.08
C GLY A 155 -8.89 -10.80 23.14
N THR A 156 -9.43 -9.58 22.99
CA THR A 156 -10.54 -9.32 22.07
C THR A 156 -10.02 -9.46 20.64
N GLU A 157 -10.66 -10.35 19.88
CA GLU A 157 -10.29 -10.56 18.48
C GLU A 157 -10.87 -9.49 17.57
N TYR A 158 -10.03 -8.99 16.67
CA TYR A 158 -10.40 -8.11 15.57
C TYR A 158 -10.05 -8.79 14.25
N GLN A 159 -11.00 -8.81 13.33
CA GLN A 159 -10.80 -9.27 11.97
C GLN A 159 -11.01 -8.10 11.01
N LEU A 160 -9.93 -7.67 10.37
CA LEU A 160 -9.95 -6.65 9.33
C LEU A 160 -9.94 -7.33 7.97
N LYS A 161 -10.86 -6.96 7.08
CA LYS A 161 -10.79 -7.29 5.65
C LYS A 161 -10.62 -6.05 4.81
N ASN A 162 -9.66 -6.06 3.91
CA ASN A 162 -9.50 -5.06 2.85
C ASN A 162 -9.74 -5.75 1.51
N TYR A 163 -10.62 -5.17 0.69
CA TYR A 163 -11.00 -5.70 -0.62
C TYR A 163 -10.31 -4.86 -1.69
N TYR A 164 -9.28 -5.39 -2.32
CA TYR A 164 -8.46 -4.69 -3.30
C TYR A 164 -8.93 -5.00 -4.72
N ALA A 165 -9.31 -3.96 -5.46
CA ALA A 165 -9.58 -4.00 -6.89
C ALA A 165 -8.42 -3.40 -7.68
N GLN A 166 -8.11 -3.98 -8.83
CA GLN A 166 -7.03 -3.49 -9.70
C GLN A 166 -7.36 -2.06 -10.19
N LYS A 167 -6.35 -1.20 -10.27
CA LYS A 167 -6.39 0.22 -10.70
C LYS A 167 -7.22 1.16 -9.83
N VAL A 168 -7.79 0.66 -8.73
CA VAL A 168 -8.60 1.44 -7.79
C VAL A 168 -8.05 1.32 -6.39
N GLY A 169 -7.58 0.14 -6.00
CA GLY A 169 -7.15 -0.17 -4.65
C GLY A 169 -8.29 -0.62 -3.76
N VAL A 170 -8.31 -0.19 -2.50
CA VAL A 170 -9.29 -0.69 -1.52
C VAL A 170 -10.69 -0.16 -1.87
N VAL A 171 -11.60 -1.04 -2.28
CA VAL A 171 -12.99 -0.67 -2.62
C VAL A 171 -13.97 -0.91 -1.47
N LYS A 172 -13.60 -1.77 -0.53
CA LYS A 172 -14.37 -2.07 0.68
C LYS A 172 -13.44 -2.38 1.83
N VAL A 173 -13.86 -2.03 3.04
CA VAL A 173 -13.22 -2.44 4.30
C VAL A 173 -14.29 -2.98 5.24
N THR A 174 -14.02 -4.07 5.94
CA THR A 174 -14.87 -4.53 7.05
C THR A 174 -14.01 -4.80 8.27
N ILE A 175 -14.48 -4.38 9.45
CA ILE A 175 -13.89 -4.72 10.73
C ILE A 175 -14.95 -5.46 11.54
N GLU A 176 -14.60 -6.65 11.98
CA GLU A 176 -15.35 -7.39 12.98
C GLU A 176 -14.62 -7.34 14.32
N LYS A 177 -15.37 -7.17 15.40
CA LYS A 177 -14.88 -7.19 16.78
C LYS A 177 -15.64 -8.28 17.52
N ALA A 178 -14.91 -9.26 18.08
CA ALA A 178 -15.50 -10.42 18.75
C ALA A 178 -16.59 -11.12 17.91
N GLY A 179 -16.32 -11.32 16.61
CA GLY A 179 -17.22 -12.01 15.67
C GLY A 179 -18.47 -11.23 15.27
N LYS A 180 -18.57 -9.94 15.62
CA LYS A 180 -19.66 -9.06 15.20
C LYS A 180 -19.14 -7.96 14.30
N LYS A 181 -19.85 -7.68 13.21
CA LYS A 181 -19.58 -6.52 12.34
C LYS A 181 -19.57 -5.26 13.19
N HIS A 182 -18.41 -4.61 13.23
CA HIS A 182 -18.17 -3.40 14.01
C HIS A 182 -18.12 -2.17 13.12
N TYR A 183 -17.54 -2.30 11.92
CA TYR A 183 -17.36 -1.20 10.99
C TYR A 183 -17.33 -1.69 9.54
N GLU A 184 -17.80 -0.87 8.61
CA GLU A 184 -17.69 -1.12 7.18
C GLU A 184 -17.54 0.19 6.42
N LEU A 185 -16.72 0.16 5.37
CA LEU A 185 -16.60 1.21 4.37
C LEU A 185 -16.87 0.64 3.00
N GLU A 186 -17.66 1.34 2.19
CA GLU A 186 -17.87 1.01 0.78
C GLU A 186 -17.56 2.22 -0.10
N LEU A 187 -16.78 1.99 -1.17
CA LEU A 187 -16.34 3.06 -2.06
C LEU A 187 -17.53 3.67 -2.81
N LEU A 188 -17.63 4.99 -2.70
CA LEU A 188 -18.58 5.85 -3.42
C LEU A 188 -17.94 6.41 -4.69
N GLU A 189 -16.70 6.88 -4.58
CA GLU A 189 -16.02 7.62 -5.63
C GLU A 189 -14.51 7.41 -5.51
N PHE A 190 -13.84 7.23 -6.65
CA PHE A 190 -12.39 7.25 -6.74
C PHE A 190 -11.93 8.25 -7.81
N LYS A 191 -10.91 9.04 -7.49
CA LYS A 191 -10.20 9.91 -8.43
C LYS A 191 -8.72 9.63 -8.34
N LEU A 192 -8.12 9.24 -9.45
CA LEU A 192 -6.68 9.12 -9.58
C LEU A 192 -6.07 10.52 -9.56
N GLY A 193 -4.98 10.66 -8.80
CA GLY A 193 -4.14 11.84 -8.77
C GLY A 193 -3.34 12.01 -10.06
N SER A 194 -2.45 13.00 -10.08
CA SER A 194 -1.51 13.19 -11.18
C SER A 194 -0.13 12.71 -10.77
N SER A 195 0.58 12.03 -11.66
CA SER A 195 1.99 11.71 -11.44
C SER A 195 2.78 13.02 -11.52
N ASN A 196 3.20 13.57 -10.38
CA ASN A 196 4.24 14.60 -10.35
C ASN A 196 5.59 13.94 -10.65
N THR A 197 5.78 13.48 -11.89
CA THR A 197 7.12 13.21 -12.41
C THR A 197 7.72 14.58 -12.70
N SER A 198 8.34 15.20 -11.70
CA SER A 198 9.11 16.42 -11.92
C SER A 198 10.08 16.17 -13.07
N ASP A 199 9.99 17.03 -14.09
CA ASP A 199 10.86 17.05 -15.24
C ASP A 199 12.33 16.89 -14.84
N ALA A 200 12.91 15.72 -15.13
CA ALA A 200 14.35 15.60 -15.35
C ALA A 200 14.70 16.26 -16.69
N LYS A 201 14.50 17.58 -16.78
CA LYS A 201 15.01 18.42 -17.86
C LYS A 201 15.50 19.73 -17.25
N GLY A 202 16.82 19.86 -17.17
CA GLY A 202 17.46 21.17 -17.10
C GLY A 202 18.53 21.32 -16.04
N ALA A 203 19.65 20.63 -16.20
CA ALA A 203 20.93 21.10 -15.69
C ALA A 203 22.08 20.71 -16.63
N GLU A 204 21.95 21.07 -17.91
CA GLU A 204 23.12 21.46 -18.69
C GLU A 204 22.92 22.93 -19.06
N LYS A 205 23.65 23.81 -18.38
CA LYS A 205 23.93 25.15 -18.88
C LYS A 205 25.43 25.41 -18.69
N LYS A 206 26.10 25.34 -19.84
CA LYS A 206 27.26 26.09 -20.34
C LYS A 206 28.51 26.16 -19.46
#